data_AF-A0A1Q3QD02-F1
#
_entry.id   AF-A0A1Q3QD02-F1
#
_cell.length_a   1.000
_cell.length_b   1.000
_cell.length_c   1.000
_cell.angle_alpha   90.00
_cell.angle_beta   90.00
_cell.angle_gamma   90.00
#
_symmetry.space_group_name_H-M   'P 1'
#
loop_
_entity.id
_entity.type
_entity.pdbx_description
1 polymer ?
#
loop_
_entity_poly.entity_id
_entity_poly.type
_entity_poly.pdbx_seq_one_letter_code
_entity_poly.pdbx_strand_id
1 'polypeptide(L)'
;MEFIDRLKLFIKSRGVGQTKFEELVGFSRGYISKVKTSIGADKLSNIVEVFPELNLDWLITGKGEMIIPPVTAAPSEQTIGTMEECSAEYKSKYLEMLEENRSLRIEIEKLRKT
;
A
#
# COMPACT_ATOMS: atom_id res chain seq x y z
N MET A 1 -5.38 -18.03 10.26
CA MET A 1 -6.61 -17.67 9.53
C MET A 1 -6.23 -17.56 8.08
N GLU A 2 -6.84 -18.35 7.20
CA GLU A 2 -6.47 -18.40 5.78
C GLU A 2 -7.12 -17.25 4.99
N PHE A 3 -6.69 -17.04 3.75
CA PHE A 3 -7.23 -16.01 2.84
C PHE A 3 -8.76 -16.09 2.73
N ILE A 4 -9.30 -17.29 2.54
CA ILE A 4 -10.74 -17.50 2.36
C ILE A 4 -11.52 -17.22 3.64
N ASP A 5 -10.94 -17.50 4.80
CA ASP A 5 -11.58 -17.19 6.08
C ASP A 5 -11.69 -15.68 6.26
N ARG A 6 -10.63 -14.93 5.91
CA ARG A 6 -10.62 -13.45 5.95
C ARG A 6 -11.65 -12.86 5.00
N LEU A 7 -11.75 -13.41 3.78
CA LEU A 7 -12.76 -12.98 2.81
C LEU A 7 -14.19 -13.24 3.33
N LYS A 8 -14.45 -14.43 3.90
CA LYS A 8 -15.75 -14.75 4.52
C LYS A 8 -16.06 -13.86 5.71
N LEU A 9 -15.05 -13.51 6.52
CA LEU A 9 -15.20 -12.59 7.64
C LEU A 9 -15.63 -11.21 7.15
N PHE A 10 -15.00 -10.69 6.10
CA PHE A 10 -15.37 -9.41 5.49
C PHE A 10 -16.79 -9.43 4.92
N ILE A 11 -17.16 -10.50 4.20
CA ILE A 11 -18.52 -10.67 3.66
C ILE A 11 -19.55 -10.63 4.78
N LYS A 12 -19.26 -11.31 5.90
CA LYS A 12 -20.11 -11.34 7.09
C LYS A 12 -20.20 -9.99 7.78
N SER A 13 -19.09 -9.25 7.91
CA SER A 13 -19.08 -7.92 8.55
C SER A 13 -19.89 -6.90 7.74
N ARG A 14 -19.90 -7.04 6.41
CA ARG A 14 -20.72 -6.20 5.51
C ARG A 14 -22.21 -6.56 5.51
N GLY A 15 -22.59 -7.69 6.11
CA GLY A 15 -23.98 -8.18 6.09
C GLY A 15 -24.45 -8.62 4.71
N VAL A 16 -23.53 -8.88 3.78
CA VAL A 16 -23.85 -9.33 2.42
C VAL A 16 -23.79 -10.85 2.40
N GLY A 17 -24.82 -11.51 1.85
CA GLY A 17 -24.78 -12.97 1.67
C GLY A 17 -23.71 -13.36 0.64
N GLN A 18 -23.05 -14.51 0.83
CA GLN A 18 -21.98 -14.98 -0.06
C GLN A 18 -22.36 -14.95 -1.55
N THR A 19 -23.56 -15.42 -1.90
CA THR A 19 -24.06 -15.41 -3.28
C THR A 19 -24.20 -14.01 -3.85
N LYS A 20 -24.69 -13.06 -3.03
CA LYS A 20 -24.83 -11.66 -3.44
C LYS A 20 -23.47 -10.99 -3.61
N PHE A 21 -22.51 -11.31 -2.75
CA PHE A 21 -21.13 -10.85 -2.91
C PHE A 21 -20.52 -11.39 -4.22
N GLU A 22 -20.67 -12.69 -4.49
CA GLU A 22 -20.18 -13.31 -5.73
C GLU A 22 -20.78 -12.61 -6.96
N GLU A 23 -22.08 -12.30 -6.94
CA GLU A 23 -22.74 -11.56 -8.02
C GLU A 23 -22.22 -10.12 -8.18
N LEU A 24 -21.98 -9.41 -7.08
CA LEU A 24 -21.47 -8.03 -7.10
C LEU A 24 -20.06 -7.93 -7.71
N VAL A 25 -19.18 -8.88 -7.40
CA VAL A 25 -17.79 -8.89 -7.86
C VAL A 25 -17.64 -9.54 -9.26
N GLY A 26 -18.73 -10.07 -9.81
CA GLY A 26 -18.72 -10.76 -11.10
C GLY A 26 -18.07 -12.16 -11.03
N PHE A 27 -18.25 -12.85 -9.90
CA PHE A 27 -17.83 -14.23 -9.71
C PHE A 27 -18.97 -15.20 -10.02
N SER A 28 -18.62 -16.42 -10.44
CA SER A 28 -19.59 -17.49 -10.57
C SER A 28 -20.14 -17.91 -9.21
N ARG A 29 -21.41 -18.29 -9.16
CA ARG A 29 -22.04 -18.80 -7.93
C ARG A 29 -21.26 -19.99 -7.35
N GLY A 30 -20.98 -19.94 -6.06
CA GLY A 30 -20.20 -20.93 -5.33
C GLY A 30 -18.68 -20.83 -5.55
N TYR A 31 -18.18 -19.79 -6.22
CA TYR A 31 -16.74 -19.60 -6.44
C TYR A 31 -15.98 -19.55 -5.12
N ILE A 32 -16.46 -18.78 -4.13
CA ILE A 32 -15.79 -18.62 -2.83
C ILE A 32 -15.78 -19.92 -2.03
N SER A 33 -16.76 -20.79 -2.27
CA SER A 33 -16.78 -22.13 -1.65
C SER A 33 -15.75 -23.08 -2.27
N LYS A 34 -15.33 -22.84 -3.52
CA LYS A 34 -14.38 -23.68 -4.26
C LYS A 34 -12.93 -23.23 -4.06
N VAL A 35 -12.70 -21.93 -3.90
CA VAL A 35 -11.37 -21.40 -3.63
C VAL A 35 -10.95 -21.80 -2.21
N LYS A 36 -9.68 -22.24 -2.07
CA LYS A 36 -9.10 -22.66 -0.79
C LYS A 36 -7.91 -21.83 -0.38
N THR A 37 -6.98 -21.58 -1.30
CA THR A 37 -5.64 -21.07 -0.98
C THR A 37 -5.33 -19.71 -1.62
N SER A 38 -5.72 -19.49 -2.86
CA SER A 38 -5.39 -18.26 -3.58
C SER A 38 -6.42 -17.92 -4.66
N ILE A 39 -6.45 -16.64 -5.04
CA ILE A 39 -7.27 -16.12 -6.12
C ILE A 39 -6.35 -15.44 -7.15
N GLY A 40 -6.75 -15.41 -8.41
CA GLY A 40 -6.01 -14.69 -9.46
C GLY A 40 -6.07 -13.18 -9.27
N ALA A 41 -5.04 -12.47 -9.74
CA ALA A 41 -4.95 -11.01 -9.65
C ALA A 41 -6.14 -10.29 -10.32
N ASP A 42 -6.68 -10.83 -11.41
CA ASP A 42 -7.86 -10.27 -12.09
C ASP A 42 -9.07 -10.25 -11.15
N LYS A 43 -9.29 -11.35 -10.44
CA LYS A 43 -10.41 -11.49 -9.51
C LYS A 43 -10.22 -10.62 -8.29
N LEU A 44 -8.99 -10.46 -7.84
CA LEU A 44 -8.64 -9.57 -6.75
C LEU A 44 -8.91 -8.10 -7.11
N SER A 45 -8.58 -7.71 -8.34
CA SER A 45 -8.85 -6.36 -8.87
C SER A 45 -10.35 -6.05 -8.85
N ASN A 46 -11.18 -7.00 -9.29
CA ASN A 46 -12.64 -6.84 -9.20
C ASN A 46 -13.13 -6.64 -7.76
N ILE A 47 -12.54 -7.33 -6.78
CA ILE A 47 -12.93 -7.16 -5.37
C ILE A 47 -12.64 -5.72 -4.92
N VAL A 48 -11.45 -5.22 -5.20
CA VAL A 48 -11.02 -3.86 -4.81
C VAL A 48 -11.84 -2.79 -5.52
N GLU A 49 -12.21 -3.02 -6.78
CA GLU A 49 -13.04 -2.10 -7.56
C GLU A 49 -14.46 -1.96 -6.97
N VAL A 50 -15.05 -3.08 -6.52
CA VAL A 50 -16.39 -3.08 -5.93
C VAL A 50 -16.38 -2.69 -4.44
N PHE A 51 -15.31 -3.04 -3.73
CA PHE A 51 -15.12 -2.79 -2.30
C PHE A 51 -13.81 -2.01 -2.05
N PRO A 52 -13.75 -0.72 -2.38
CA PRO A 52 -12.57 0.11 -2.17
C PRO A 52 -12.25 0.32 -0.69
N GLU A 53 -13.24 0.11 0.18
CA GLU A 53 -13.09 0.13 1.64
C GLU A 53 -12.32 -1.08 2.20
N LEU A 54 -12.15 -2.16 1.42
CA LEU A 54 -11.46 -3.36 1.87
C LEU A 54 -9.95 -3.19 1.78
N ASN A 55 -9.25 -3.45 2.88
CA ASN A 55 -7.80 -3.46 2.88
C ASN A 55 -7.25 -4.74 2.21
N LEU A 56 -6.59 -4.57 1.06
CA LEU A 56 -6.00 -5.66 0.31
C LEU A 56 -4.82 -6.31 1.03
N ASP A 57 -3.98 -5.52 1.70
CA ASP A 57 -2.83 -6.03 2.45
C ASP A 57 -3.29 -6.92 3.60
N TRP A 58 -4.35 -6.53 4.30
CA TRP A 58 -4.97 -7.38 5.31
C TRP A 58 -5.55 -8.66 4.71
N LEU A 59 -6.22 -8.57 3.57
CA LEU A 59 -6.81 -9.74 2.93
C LEU A 59 -5.75 -10.76 2.50
N ILE A 60 -4.61 -10.32 1.96
CA ILE A 60 -3.54 -11.21 1.47
C ILE A 60 -2.63 -11.68 2.61
N THR A 61 -2.11 -10.75 3.40
CA THR A 61 -1.07 -11.03 4.39
C THR A 61 -1.63 -11.39 5.76
N GLY A 62 -2.88 -11.03 6.03
CA GLY A 62 -3.50 -11.14 7.36
C GLY A 62 -2.99 -10.11 8.38
N LYS A 63 -2.18 -9.13 7.96
CA LYS A 63 -1.64 -8.06 8.82
C LYS A 63 -2.37 -6.74 8.57
N GLY A 64 -2.53 -5.93 9.61
CA GLY A 64 -3.21 -4.64 9.54
C GLY A 64 -4.70 -4.72 9.84
N GLU A 65 -5.45 -3.71 9.40
CA GLU A 65 -6.89 -3.59 9.63
C GLU A 65 -7.70 -4.06 8.42
N MET A 66 -8.89 -4.62 8.67
CA MET A 66 -9.77 -5.16 7.62
C MET A 66 -10.34 -4.08 6.70
N ILE A 67 -10.69 -2.91 7.25
CA ILE A 67 -11.35 -1.83 6.52
C ILE A 67 -10.41 -0.62 6.53
N ILE A 68 -10.24 0.02 5.38
CA ILE A 68 -9.52 1.28 5.27
C ILE A 68 -10.48 2.38 5.75
N PRO A 69 -10.16 3.12 6.83
CA PRO A 69 -11.02 4.19 7.29
C PRO A 69 -11.18 5.24 6.17
N PRO A 70 -12.41 5.74 5.92
CA PRO A 70 -12.58 6.84 5.00
C PRO A 70 -11.74 8.00 5.52
N VAL A 71 -10.90 8.56 4.66
CA VAL A 71 -9.94 9.62 5.00
C VAL A 71 -10.71 10.87 5.45
N THR A 72 -11.16 10.89 6.70
CA THR A 72 -11.37 12.11 7.45
C THR A 72 -9.98 12.63 7.75
N ALA A 73 -9.71 13.86 7.31
CA ALA A 73 -8.45 14.59 7.39
C ALA A 73 -7.85 14.63 8.81
N ALA A 74 -7.26 13.51 9.23
CA ALA A 74 -6.29 13.38 10.28
C ALA A 74 -5.14 12.60 9.64
N PRO A 75 -3.94 13.20 9.49
CA PRO A 75 -2.79 12.52 8.91
C PRO A 75 -2.29 11.49 9.94
N SER A 76 -2.94 10.34 10.01
CA SER A 76 -2.33 9.13 10.58
C SER A 76 -1.58 8.44 9.46
N GLU A 77 -0.29 8.72 9.41
CA GLU A 77 0.71 8.10 8.55
C GLU A 77 0.62 6.57 8.63
N GLN A 78 0.14 5.95 7.56
CA GLN A 78 0.73 4.73 7.05
C GLN A 78 0.93 4.90 5.55
N THR A 79 1.92 5.72 5.26
CA THR A 79 2.59 5.80 3.96
C THR A 79 3.03 4.38 3.57
N ILE A 80 2.63 3.98 2.37
CA ILE A 80 3.32 2.99 1.54
C ILE A 80 4.81 3.11 1.81
N GLY A 81 5.46 1.99 2.14
CA GLY A 81 6.88 1.90 2.48
C GLY A 81 7.75 2.73 1.56
N THR A 82 7.97 3.98 1.95
CA THR A 82 9.03 4.83 1.47
C THR A 82 9.81 5.11 2.72
N MET A 83 10.99 4.55 2.76
CA MET A 83 12.01 4.75 3.75
C MET A 83 12.40 6.24 3.74
N GLU A 84 11.55 7.12 4.27
CA GLU A 84 11.72 8.59 4.17
C GLU A 84 12.10 9.25 5.49
N GLU A 85 11.91 8.59 6.63
CA GLU A 85 12.35 9.16 7.91
C GLU A 85 13.88 9.05 8.10
N CYS A 86 14.54 8.04 7.52
CA CYS A 86 16.00 7.99 7.48
C CYS A 86 16.58 8.81 6.31
N SER A 87 15.76 9.12 5.30
CA SER A 87 16.17 9.83 4.08
C SER A 87 16.44 11.32 4.32
N ALA A 88 15.76 11.96 5.28
CA ALA A 88 15.91 13.39 5.55
C ALA A 88 17.34 13.78 6.00
N GLU A 89 17.98 12.95 6.83
CA GLU A 89 19.37 13.15 7.25
C GLU A 89 20.35 12.93 6.09
N TYR A 90 20.16 11.87 5.30
CA TYR A 90 21.00 11.60 4.12
C TYR A 90 20.88 12.70 3.08
N LYS A 91 19.68 13.23 2.85
CA LYS A 91 19.44 14.35 1.94
C LYS A 91 20.13 15.62 2.43
N SER A 92 20.07 15.90 3.73
CA SER A 92 20.75 17.05 4.34
C SER A 92 22.28 16.94 4.22
N LYS A 93 22.85 15.78 4.55
CA LYS A 93 24.29 15.50 4.42
C LYS A 93 24.77 15.56 2.96
N TYR A 94 23.95 15.06 2.02
CA TYR A 94 24.26 15.09 0.60
C TYR A 94 24.29 16.52 0.05
N LEU A 95 23.37 17.38 0.49
CA LEU A 95 23.32 18.79 0.09
C LEU A 95 24.54 19.57 0.59
N GLU A 96 24.94 19.39 1.85
CA GLU A 96 26.12 20.03 2.43
C GLU A 96 27.41 19.66 1.65
N MET A 97 27.59 18.38 1.35
CA MET A 97 28.73 17.89 0.57
C MET A 97 28.80 18.48 -0.85
N LEU A 98 27.66 18.71 -1.49
CA LEU A 98 27.60 19.34 -2.82
C LEU A 98 28.02 20.82 -2.77
N GLU A 99 27.66 21.52 -1.70
CA GLU A 99 28.01 22.92 -1.49
C GLU A 99 29.51 23.10 -1.20
N GLU A 100 30.09 22.20 -0.41
CA GLU A 100 31.54 22.16 -0.18
C GLU A 100 32.31 21.89 -1.48
N ASN A 101 31.88 20.91 -2.28
CA ASN A 101 32.47 20.64 -3.59
C ASN A 101 32.40 21.84 -4.53
N ARG A 102 31.29 22.59 -4.50
CA ARG A 102 31.13 23.80 -5.29
C ARG A 102 32.12 24.88 -4.85
N SER A 103 32.27 25.09 -3.53
CA SER A 103 33.18 26.07 -2.95
C SER A 103 34.64 25.74 -3.26
N LEU A 104 35.03 24.48 -3.11
CA LEU A 104 36.37 23.98 -3.45
C LEU A 104 36.70 24.17 -4.93
N ARG A 105 35.75 23.89 -5.84
CA ARG A 105 35.95 24.14 -7.27
C ARG A 105 36.19 25.62 -7.58
N ILE A 106 35.46 26.52 -6.92
CA ILE A 106 35.64 27.96 -7.07
C ILE A 106 37.02 28.40 -6.57
N GLU A 107 37.48 27.84 -5.45
CA GLU A 107 38.79 28.17 -4.88
C GLU A 107 39.95 27.67 -5.72
N ILE A 108 39.88 26.44 -6.23
CA ILE A 108 40.85 25.89 -7.19
C ILE A 108 40.94 26.78 -8.44
N GLU A 109 39.80 27.25 -8.95
CA GLU A 109 39.75 28.13 -10.12
C GLU A 109 40.35 29.52 -9.83
N LYS A 110 40.18 30.05 -8.62
CA LYS A 110 40.83 31.31 -8.19
C LYS A 110 42.34 31.13 -8.08
N LEU A 111 42.81 30.05 -7.46
CA LEU A 111 44.24 29.74 -7.29
C LEU A 111 44.94 29.44 -8.63
N ARG A 112 44.21 28.91 -9.61
CA ARG A 112 44.71 28.70 -10.99
C ARG A 112 44.86 30.00 -11.81
N LYS A 113 44.22 31.09 -11.38
CA LYS A 113 44.23 32.39 -12.08
C LYS A 113 45.18 33.42 -11.46
N THR A 114 45.78 33.10 -10.33
CA THR A 114 46.99 33.74 -9.78
C THR A 114 48.24 33.05 -10.32
#